data_AF-A0A537ZK45-F1
#
_entry.id   AF-A0A537ZK45-F1
#
_cell.length_a   1.000
_cell.length_b   1.000
_cell.length_c   1.000
_cell.angle_alpha   90.00
_cell.angle_beta   90.00
_cell.angle_gamma   90.00
#
_symmetry.space_group_name_H-M   'P 1'
#
loop_
_entity.id
_entity.type
_entity.pdbx_description
1 polymer ?
#
loop_
_entity_poly.entity_id
_entity_poly.type
_entity_poly.pdbx_seq_one_letter_code
_entity_poly.pdbx_strand_id
1 'polypeptide(L)'
;GFSTRLLSGHEEALLTFRGVTADRGLSEGTVIVDPGGGSTEFVVAASEGVRWHDSLDIGSARLTERFLHSDPPSAEELDACAAAVRALVAERIPDEVRASVSAAVGVAGTVTSIAALDLALEEYDRDRVHGHVVKADALARQLDRLASVPMDERRAIRPL
;
A
#
# COMPACT_ATOMS: atom_id res chain seq x y z
N GLY A 1 11.16 -23.47 -21.68
CA GLY A 1 9.95 -23.03 -20.97
C GLY A 1 10.32 -22.67 -19.54
N PHE A 2 9.48 -21.89 -18.86
CA PHE A 2 9.68 -21.54 -17.45
C PHE A 2 8.77 -22.39 -16.55
N SER A 3 9.23 -22.71 -15.35
CA SER A 3 8.43 -23.37 -14.31
C SER A 3 7.91 -22.32 -13.34
N THR A 4 6.61 -22.36 -13.05
CA THR A 4 6.00 -21.51 -12.02
C THR A 4 5.96 -22.25 -10.69
N ARG A 5 6.15 -21.51 -9.60
CA ARG A 5 6.08 -22.03 -8.24
C ARG A 5 5.16 -21.14 -7.42
N LEU A 6 4.16 -21.76 -6.79
CA LEU A 6 3.30 -21.06 -5.84
C LEU A 6 4.08 -20.82 -4.54
N LEU A 7 4.05 -19.59 -4.07
CA LEU A 7 4.65 -19.19 -2.79
C LEU A 7 3.61 -19.31 -1.69
N SER A 8 4.04 -19.75 -0.51
CA SER A 8 3.28 -19.49 0.71
C SER A 8 3.38 -18.01 1.09
N GLY A 9 2.39 -17.49 1.83
CA GLY A 9 2.42 -16.09 2.30
C GLY A 9 3.66 -15.77 3.15
N HIS A 10 4.21 -16.76 3.85
CA HIS A 10 5.47 -16.59 4.58
C HIS A 10 6.68 -16.43 3.65
N GLU A 11 6.77 -17.23 2.58
CA GLU A 11 7.84 -17.08 1.60
C GLU A 11 7.76 -15.75 0.86
N GLU A 12 6.56 -15.31 0.51
CA GLU A 12 6.33 -13.99 -0.07
C GLU A 12 6.76 -12.88 0.88
N ALA A 13 6.35 -12.93 2.16
CA ALA A 13 6.77 -11.96 3.16
C ALA A 13 8.30 -11.89 3.32
N LEU A 14 8.98 -13.03 3.31
CA LEU A 14 10.45 -13.09 3.36
C LEU A 14 11.10 -12.49 2.10
N LEU A 15 10.54 -12.75 0.93
CA LEU A 15 11.03 -12.19 -0.33
C LEU A 15 10.81 -10.67 -0.39
N THR A 16 9.64 -10.19 0.02
CA THR A 16 9.31 -8.77 0.14
C THR A 16 10.25 -8.08 1.13
N PHE A 17 10.46 -8.66 2.32
CA PHE A 17 11.43 -8.16 3.29
C PHE A 17 12.82 -8.04 2.65
N ARG A 18 13.32 -9.12 2.03
CA ARG A 18 14.65 -9.12 1.39
C ARG A 18 14.77 -8.07 0.27
N GLY A 19 13.71 -7.88 -0.52
CA GLY A 19 13.68 -6.87 -1.57
C GLY A 19 13.77 -5.46 -1.00
N VAL A 20 13.00 -5.16 0.04
CA VAL A 20 13.02 -3.86 0.71
C VAL A 20 14.34 -3.60 1.44
N THR A 21 14.97 -4.63 2.02
CA THR A 21 16.24 -4.48 2.75
C THR A 21 17.48 -4.66 1.87
N ALA A 22 17.34 -4.75 0.54
CA ALA A 22 18.46 -5.01 -0.35
C ALA A 22 19.45 -3.83 -0.42
N ASP A 23 18.94 -2.60 -0.26
CA ASP A 23 19.71 -1.36 -0.39
C ASP A 23 19.65 -0.46 0.87
N ARG A 24 18.95 -0.91 1.92
CA ARG A 24 18.74 -0.15 3.16
C ARG A 24 18.53 -1.07 4.35
N GLY A 25 18.91 -0.59 5.53
CA GLY A 25 18.46 -1.18 6.79
C GLY A 25 17.04 -0.72 7.12
N LEU A 26 16.27 -1.56 7.82
CA LEU A 26 15.01 -1.16 8.45
C LEU A 26 15.21 -1.12 9.96
N SER A 27 14.64 -0.11 10.61
CA SER A 27 14.53 -0.12 12.07
C SER A 27 13.53 -1.19 12.50
N GLU A 28 13.75 -1.77 13.68
CA GLU A 28 12.77 -2.65 14.32
C GLU A 28 11.42 -1.93 14.46
N GLY A 29 10.32 -2.64 14.18
CA GLY A 29 8.98 -2.05 14.18
C GLY A 29 8.63 -1.30 12.88
N THR A 30 9.44 -1.42 11.83
CA THR A 30 9.02 -0.97 10.50
C THR A 30 8.05 -1.98 9.89
N VAL A 31 6.88 -1.53 9.46
CA VAL A 31 5.96 -2.35 8.65
C VAL A 31 6.19 -2.10 7.16
N ILE A 32 6.26 -3.16 6.38
CA ILE A 32 6.18 -3.10 4.91
C ILE A 32 4.72 -3.35 4.53
N VAL A 33 4.18 -2.48 3.69
CA VAL A 33 2.80 -2.58 3.19
C VAL A 33 2.84 -2.71 1.67
N ASP A 34 2.29 -3.80 1.15
CA ASP A 34 2.22 -4.09 -0.29
C ASP A 34 0.75 -4.10 -0.75
N PRO A 35 0.19 -2.95 -1.16
CA PRO A 35 -1.18 -2.89 -1.66
C PRO A 35 -1.26 -3.39 -3.10
N GLY A 36 -1.71 -4.64 -3.26
CA GLY A 36 -2.07 -5.24 -4.53
C GLY A 36 -3.49 -4.90 -5.02
N GLY A 37 -3.92 -5.62 -6.06
CA GLY A 37 -5.28 -5.50 -6.62
C GLY A 37 -6.32 -6.30 -5.82
N GLY A 38 -5.97 -7.52 -5.41
CA GLY A 38 -6.86 -8.42 -4.65
C GLY A 38 -6.64 -8.38 -3.14
N SER A 39 -5.37 -8.33 -2.72
CA SER A 39 -4.96 -8.33 -1.32
C SER A 39 -4.05 -7.15 -0.99
N THR A 40 -3.74 -7.01 0.30
CA THR A 40 -2.65 -6.18 0.81
C THR A 40 -1.88 -6.96 1.83
N GLU A 41 -0.58 -7.09 1.61
CA GLU A 41 0.33 -7.78 2.51
C GLU A 41 0.90 -6.78 3.52
N PHE A 42 0.96 -7.21 4.78
CA PHE A 42 1.62 -6.50 5.86
C PHE A 42 2.77 -7.36 6.38
N VAL A 43 3.97 -6.80 6.47
CA VAL A 43 5.16 -7.51 6.96
C VAL A 43 5.87 -6.63 7.98
N VAL A 44 5.91 -7.05 9.24
CA VAL A 44 6.63 -6.32 10.29
C VAL A 44 8.07 -6.85 10.39
N ALA A 45 9.02 -5.94 10.19
CA ALA A 45 10.45 -6.23 10.25
C ALA A 45 10.93 -6.52 11.68
N ALA A 46 11.78 -7.53 11.81
CA ALA A 46 12.65 -7.76 12.97
C ALA A 46 14.09 -7.32 12.64
N SER A 47 15.00 -7.43 13.62
CA SER A 47 16.44 -7.23 13.40
C SER A 47 17.00 -8.13 12.28
N GLU A 48 16.54 -9.38 12.22
CA GLU A 48 16.90 -10.34 11.18
C GLU A 48 15.63 -11.04 10.66
N GLY A 49 14.98 -10.44 9.65
CA GLY A 49 13.86 -11.06 8.94
C GLY A 49 12.49 -10.53 9.34
N VAL A 50 11.50 -11.43 9.37
CA VAL A 50 10.09 -11.09 9.54
C VAL A 50 9.62 -11.50 10.93
N ARG A 51 9.14 -10.52 11.70
CA ARG A 51 8.53 -10.74 13.03
C ARG A 51 7.09 -11.24 12.91
N TRP A 52 6.34 -10.68 11.98
CA TRP A 52 4.93 -10.97 11.77
C TRP A 52 4.56 -10.62 10.33
N HIS A 53 3.62 -11.37 9.75
CA HIS A 53 3.03 -11.03 8.47
C HIS A 53 1.59 -11.55 8.37
N ASP A 54 0.77 -10.88 7.58
CA ASP A 54 -0.53 -11.39 7.11
C ASP A 54 -0.86 -10.78 5.74
N SER A 55 -1.72 -11.46 4.99
CA SER A 55 -2.28 -10.99 3.72
C SER A 55 -3.78 -10.83 3.89
N LEU A 56 -4.27 -9.60 3.71
CA LEU A 56 -5.67 -9.25 3.91
C LEU A 56 -6.33 -9.01 2.56
N ASP A 57 -7.57 -9.49 2.39
CA ASP A 57 -8.40 -9.28 1.20
C ASP A 57 -8.94 -7.83 1.11
N ILE A 58 -8.03 -6.86 1.01
CA ILE A 58 -8.31 -5.41 0.93
C ILE A 58 -7.53 -4.74 -0.20
N GLY A 59 -7.25 -5.47 -1.29
CA GLY A 59 -6.60 -4.90 -2.46
C GLY A 59 -7.47 -3.85 -3.17
N SER A 60 -6.81 -2.98 -3.94
CA SER A 60 -7.40 -1.81 -4.60
C SER A 60 -8.58 -2.15 -5.53
N ALA A 61 -8.45 -3.16 -6.40
CA ALA A 61 -9.53 -3.57 -7.31
C ALA A 61 -10.71 -4.16 -6.52
N ARG A 62 -10.42 -5.03 -5.54
CA ARG A 62 -11.44 -5.64 -4.68
C ARG A 62 -12.24 -4.59 -3.90
N LEU A 63 -11.56 -3.62 -3.30
CA LEU A 63 -12.21 -2.54 -2.56
C LEU A 63 -13.06 -1.66 -3.48
N THR A 64 -12.55 -1.34 -4.68
CA THR A 64 -13.28 -0.56 -5.68
C THR A 64 -14.57 -1.28 -6.08
N GLU A 65 -14.49 -2.54 -6.46
CA GLU A 65 -15.66 -3.36 -6.86
C GLU A 65 -16.70 -3.48 -5.74
N ARG A 66 -16.26 -3.55 -4.49
CA ARG A 66 -17.14 -3.78 -3.34
C ARG A 66 -17.80 -2.53 -2.79
N PHE A 67 -17.17 -1.36 -2.90
CA PHE A 67 -17.61 -0.15 -2.20
C PHE A 67 -17.77 1.09 -3.08
N LEU A 68 -17.04 1.20 -4.19
CA LEU A 68 -16.94 2.44 -4.97
C LEU A 68 -17.70 2.29 -6.29
N HIS A 69 -19.02 2.48 -6.25
CA HIS A 69 -19.90 2.25 -7.39
C HIS A 69 -20.16 3.51 -8.22
N SER A 70 -19.98 4.69 -7.62
CA SER A 70 -20.10 5.99 -8.29
C SER A 70 -18.76 6.48 -8.86
N ASP A 71 -18.81 7.35 -9.88
CA ASP A 71 -17.64 7.99 -10.47
C ASP A 71 -17.85 9.51 -10.63
N PRO A 72 -17.23 10.36 -9.78
CA PRO A 72 -16.38 10.00 -8.64
C PRO A 72 -17.16 9.30 -7.51
N PRO A 73 -16.48 8.55 -6.62
CA PRO A 73 -17.12 7.93 -5.46
C PRO A 73 -17.69 8.99 -4.50
N SER A 74 -18.84 8.68 -3.90
CA SER A 74 -19.46 9.50 -2.88
C SER A 74 -18.72 9.42 -1.54
N ALA A 75 -18.94 10.40 -0.66
CA ALA A 75 -18.38 10.39 0.69
C ALA A 75 -18.82 9.14 1.49
N GLU A 76 -20.08 8.72 1.35
CA GLU A 76 -20.61 7.54 2.03
C GLU A 76 -19.92 6.25 1.57
N GLU A 77 -19.63 6.12 0.27
CA GLU A 77 -18.88 4.98 -0.28
C GLU A 77 -17.44 4.93 0.22
N LEU A 78 -16.77 6.08 0.26
CA LEU A 78 -15.41 6.21 0.81
C LEU A 78 -15.37 5.86 2.30
N ASP A 79 -16.32 6.37 3.08
CA ASP A 79 -16.43 6.10 4.51
C ASP A 79 -16.71 4.62 4.79
N ALA A 80 -17.61 4.00 4.01
CA ALA A 80 -17.90 2.57 4.11
C ALA A 80 -16.68 1.71 3.77
N CYS A 81 -15.95 2.06 2.70
CA CYS A 81 -14.70 1.39 2.32
C CYS A 81 -13.65 1.50 3.44
N ALA A 82 -13.43 2.72 3.96
CA ALA A 82 -12.46 2.96 5.01
C ALA A 82 -12.84 2.26 6.33
N ALA A 83 -14.12 2.21 6.67
CA ALA A 83 -14.61 1.47 7.83
C ALA A 83 -14.37 -0.03 7.70
N ALA A 84 -14.60 -0.61 6.52
CA ALA A 84 -14.35 -2.02 6.27
C ALA A 84 -12.85 -2.37 6.36
N VAL A 85 -11.97 -1.53 5.81
CA VAL A 85 -10.50 -1.70 5.95
C VAL A 85 -10.10 -1.63 7.42
N ARG A 86 -10.55 -0.61 8.16
CA ARG A 86 -10.25 -0.47 9.60
C ARG A 86 -10.72 -1.66 10.42
N ALA A 87 -11.92 -2.16 10.15
CA ALA A 87 -12.49 -3.32 10.83
C ALA A 87 -11.64 -4.57 10.58
N LEU A 88 -11.29 -4.86 9.33
CA LEU A 88 -10.49 -6.05 9.01
C LEU A 88 -9.07 -5.94 9.58
N VAL A 89 -8.45 -4.76 9.52
CA VAL A 89 -7.13 -4.53 10.14
C VAL A 89 -7.20 -4.75 11.65
N ALA A 90 -8.25 -4.27 12.33
CA ALA A 90 -8.41 -4.49 13.77
C ALA A 90 -8.70 -5.95 14.13
N GLU A 91 -9.42 -6.67 13.26
CA GLU A 91 -9.71 -8.10 13.44
C GLU A 91 -8.48 -8.98 13.23
N ARG A 92 -7.68 -8.67 12.21
CA ARG A 92 -6.63 -9.56 11.71
C ARG A 92 -5.23 -9.24 12.23
N ILE A 93 -4.97 -7.99 12.59
CA ILE A 93 -3.66 -7.55 13.08
C ILE A 93 -3.72 -7.39 14.61
N PRO A 94 -3.03 -8.23 15.39
CA PRO A 94 -3.05 -8.17 16.85
C PRO A 94 -2.63 -6.80 17.38
N ASP A 95 -3.20 -6.40 18.53
CA ASP A 95 -2.93 -5.11 19.16
C ASP A 95 -1.45 -4.91 19.47
N GLU A 96 -0.75 -5.95 19.96
CA GLU A 96 0.68 -5.88 20.23
C GLU A 96 1.52 -5.66 18.97
N VAL A 97 1.07 -6.18 17.82
CA VAL A 97 1.74 -5.96 16.53
C VAL A 97 1.52 -4.52 16.10
N ARG A 98 0.27 -4.04 16.13
CA ARG A 98 -0.07 -2.65 15.77
C ARG A 98 0.66 -1.63 16.64
N ALA A 99 0.74 -1.88 17.94
CA ALA A 99 1.44 -1.01 18.90
C ALA A 99 2.97 -1.01 18.73
N SER A 100 3.54 -2.05 18.09
CA SER A 100 4.99 -2.14 17.84
C SER A 100 5.45 -1.37 16.59
N VAL A 101 4.51 -0.94 15.74
CA VAL A 101 4.84 -0.26 14.48
C VAL A 101 5.24 1.19 14.74
N SER A 102 6.42 1.57 14.27
CA SER A 102 6.98 2.93 14.43
C SER A 102 7.22 3.65 13.10
N ALA A 103 7.32 2.90 12.00
CA ALA A 103 7.52 3.40 10.65
C ALA A 103 6.84 2.49 9.63
N ALA A 104 6.57 3.01 8.43
CA ALA A 104 6.02 2.24 7.32
C ALA A 104 6.84 2.44 6.05
N VAL A 105 7.00 1.35 5.30
CA VAL A 105 7.52 1.35 3.93
C VAL A 105 6.43 0.79 3.04
N GLY A 106 5.93 1.60 2.12
CA GLY A 106 4.98 1.13 1.11
C GLY A 106 5.71 0.69 -0.17
N VAL A 107 5.23 -0.37 -0.80
CA VAL A 107 5.73 -0.87 -2.09
C VAL A 107 4.59 -0.96 -3.12
N ALA A 108 4.90 -1.50 -4.31
CA ALA A 108 3.98 -1.66 -5.43
C ALA A 108 3.44 -0.37 -6.07
N GLY A 109 2.64 -0.55 -7.12
CA GLY A 109 2.17 0.51 -8.03
C GLY A 109 1.41 1.60 -7.29
N THR A 110 0.45 1.25 -6.43
CA THR A 110 -0.38 2.22 -5.70
C THR A 110 0.46 3.21 -4.91
N VAL A 111 1.44 2.73 -4.13
CA VAL A 111 2.29 3.60 -3.31
C VAL A 111 3.24 4.43 -4.18
N THR A 112 3.87 3.79 -5.17
CA THR A 112 4.85 4.48 -6.03
C THR A 112 4.20 5.55 -6.92
N SER A 113 2.96 5.34 -7.36
CA SER A 113 2.13 6.34 -8.04
C SER A 113 1.85 7.54 -7.15
N ILE A 114 1.47 7.33 -5.88
CA ILE A 114 1.24 8.42 -4.93
C ILE A 114 2.54 9.19 -4.66
N ALA A 115 3.66 8.51 -4.51
CA ALA A 115 4.97 9.15 -4.32
C ALA A 115 5.35 10.01 -5.53
N ALA A 116 5.12 9.53 -6.76
CA ALA A 116 5.38 10.29 -7.98
C ALA A 116 4.49 11.54 -8.10
N LEU A 117 3.21 11.43 -7.68
CA LEU A 117 2.30 12.57 -7.61
C LEU A 117 2.71 13.61 -6.55
N ASP A 118 3.15 13.16 -5.38
CA ASP A 118 3.62 14.06 -4.31
C ASP A 118 4.90 14.80 -4.72
N LEU A 119 5.78 14.14 -5.48
CA LEU A 119 6.96 14.74 -6.09
C LEU A 119 6.66 15.67 -7.28
N ALA A 120 5.39 15.75 -7.70
CA ALA A 120 4.94 16.50 -8.87
C ALA A 120 5.75 16.19 -10.13
N LEU A 121 6.03 14.91 -10.38
CA LEU A 121 6.77 14.50 -11.57
C LEU A 121 5.91 14.61 -12.83
N GLU A 122 6.51 15.04 -13.94
CA GLU A 122 5.86 15.02 -15.26
C GLU A 122 5.84 13.61 -15.87
N GLU A 123 6.91 12.84 -15.63
CA GLU A 123 7.08 11.44 -16.04
C GLU A 123 7.55 10.61 -14.85
N TYR A 124 7.21 9.32 -14.83
CA TYR A 124 7.61 8.43 -13.74
C TYR A 124 9.14 8.25 -13.70
N ASP A 125 9.76 8.61 -12.58
CA ASP A 125 11.18 8.46 -12.32
C ASP A 125 11.40 7.59 -11.08
N ARG A 126 11.87 6.35 -11.31
CA ARG A 126 12.12 5.35 -10.26
C ARG A 126 13.11 5.83 -9.21
N ASP A 127 14.14 6.57 -9.60
CA ASP A 127 15.25 6.93 -8.72
C ASP A 127 14.85 8.09 -7.81
N ARG A 128 13.93 8.95 -8.29
CA ARG A 128 13.30 9.98 -7.47
C ARG A 128 12.21 9.43 -6.54
N VAL A 129 11.43 8.46 -7.01
CA VAL A 129 10.36 7.82 -6.22
C VAL A 129 10.93 6.94 -5.11
N HIS A 130 12.00 6.20 -5.40
CA HIS A 130 12.59 5.26 -4.45
C HIS A 130 13.11 5.98 -3.19
N GLY A 131 12.59 5.59 -2.01
CA GLY A 131 12.98 6.18 -0.74
C GLY A 131 12.38 7.56 -0.46
N HIS A 132 11.56 8.11 -1.36
CA HIS A 132 10.81 9.33 -1.08
C HIS A 132 9.88 9.14 0.12
N VAL A 133 9.87 10.11 1.03
CA VAL A 133 9.03 10.09 2.23
C VAL A 133 7.76 10.89 1.95
N VAL A 134 6.65 10.19 1.77
CA VAL A 134 5.33 10.79 1.66
C VAL A 134 4.78 11.06 3.06
N LYS A 135 4.50 12.34 3.36
CA LYS A 135 3.88 12.73 4.64
C LYS A 135 2.41 12.35 4.67
N ALA A 136 1.85 12.09 5.86
CA ALA A 136 0.43 11.78 6.02
C ALA A 136 -0.50 12.82 5.38
N ASP A 137 -0.22 14.12 5.57
CA ASP A 137 -1.01 15.19 4.95
C ASP A 137 -0.90 15.20 3.43
N ALA A 138 0.25 14.81 2.87
CA ALA A 138 0.42 14.68 1.43
C ALA A 138 -0.40 13.51 0.86
N LEU A 139 -0.35 12.37 1.55
CA LEU A 139 -1.15 11.21 1.22
C LEU A 139 -2.66 11.54 1.26
N ALA A 140 -3.11 12.24 2.31
CA ALA A 140 -4.50 12.69 2.44
C ALA A 140 -4.90 13.64 1.30
N ARG A 141 -4.04 14.61 0.94
CA ARG A 141 -4.30 15.50 -0.21
C ARG A 141 -4.42 14.73 -1.53
N GLN A 142 -3.58 13.72 -1.77
CA GLN A 142 -3.68 12.91 -2.98
C GLN A 142 -4.94 12.04 -2.98
N LEU A 143 -5.34 11.50 -1.83
CA LEU A 143 -6.63 10.81 -1.68
C LEU A 143 -7.79 11.72 -2.07
N ASP A 144 -7.89 12.91 -1.46
CA ASP A 144 -8.97 13.88 -1.75
C ASP A 144 -8.98 14.29 -3.22
N ARG A 145 -7.81 14.57 -3.79
CA ARG A 145 -7.67 14.92 -5.20
C ARG A 145 -8.13 13.79 -6.12
N LEU A 146 -7.65 12.57 -5.91
CA LEU A 146 -7.97 11.44 -6.79
C LEU A 146 -9.42 10.98 -6.60
N ALA A 147 -9.98 11.08 -5.40
CA ALA A 147 -11.36 10.70 -5.13
C ALA A 147 -12.38 11.73 -5.66
N SER A 148 -11.97 12.97 -5.93
CA SER A 148 -12.88 14.04 -6.38
C SER A 148 -13.02 14.16 -7.90
N VAL A 149 -12.26 13.40 -8.68
CA VAL A 149 -12.31 13.45 -10.14
C VAL A 149 -12.81 12.14 -10.77
N PRO A 150 -13.61 12.20 -11.85
CA PRO A 150 -14.03 11.02 -12.59
C PRO A 150 -12.85 10.19 -13.11
N MET A 151 -13.07 8.92 -13.40
CA MET A 151 -12.05 7.97 -13.85
C MET A 151 -11.36 8.43 -15.14
N ASP A 152 -12.11 9.02 -16.08
CA ASP A 152 -11.55 9.52 -17.33
C ASP A 152 -10.60 10.71 -17.13
N GLU A 153 -10.89 11.57 -16.16
CA GLU A 153 -9.97 12.66 -15.78
C GLU A 153 -8.77 12.13 -15.00
N ARG A 154 -8.97 11.16 -14.10
CA ARG A 154 -7.88 10.49 -13.37
C ARG A 154 -6.84 9.90 -14.29
N ARG A 155 -7.27 9.27 -15.40
CA ARG A 155 -6.38 8.68 -16.43
C ARG A 155 -5.49 9.72 -17.13
N ALA A 156 -5.87 11.00 -17.09
CA ALA A 156 -5.08 12.09 -17.66
C ALA A 156 -4.09 12.70 -16.66
N ILE A 157 -4.17 12.35 -15.37
CA ILE A 157 -3.26 12.85 -14.34
C ILE A 157 -1.89 12.21 -14.55
N ARG A 158 -0.89 13.04 -14.84
CA ARG A 158 0.52 12.62 -14.85
C ARG A 158 1.07 12.52 -13.42
N PRO A 159 1.98 11.57 -13.12
CA PRO A 159 2.56 10.56 -14.02
C PRO A 159 1.89 9.18 -13.81
N LEU A 160 0.59 9.13 -13.53
CA LEU A 160 -0.15 7.87 -13.38
C LEU A 160 -0.20 7.08 -14.69
#